data_AF-A0A4Y9J5T3-F1
#
_entry.id   AF-A0A4Y9J5T3-F1
#
_cell.length_a   1.000
_cell.length_b   1.000
_cell.length_c   1.000
_cell.angle_alpha   90.00
_cell.angle_beta   90.00
_cell.angle_gamma   90.00
#
_symmetry.space_group_name_H-M   'P 1'
#
loop_
_entity.id
_entity.type
_entity.pdbx_description
1 polymer ?
#
loop_
_entity_poly.entity_id
_entity_poly.type
_entity_poly.pdbx_seq_one_letter_code
_entity_poly.pdbx_strand_id
1 'polypeptide(L)'
;MMRKVTQELVSVEDVLIAQKYEEDEAPFIQSLIDGAVAFLQGAGAYHEDNELTITAIHLMVGNWLENRALDYREYKNTHMFPIGIQAIITQLQYAE
;
A
#
# COMPACT_ATOMS: atom_id res chain seq x y z
N MET A 1 -4.35 -20.25 17.77
CA MET A 1 -3.38 -19.16 18.01
C MET A 1 -4.02 -17.89 17.46
N MET A 2 -4.52 -17.02 18.33
CA MET A 2 -5.17 -15.77 17.90
C MET A 2 -4.10 -14.87 17.29
N ARG A 3 -4.28 -14.45 16.03
CA ARG A 3 -3.45 -13.40 15.41
C ARG A 3 -3.58 -12.16 16.30
N LYS A 4 -2.46 -11.68 16.84
CA LYS A 4 -2.39 -10.33 17.39
C LYS A 4 -2.83 -9.40 16.27
N VAL A 5 -3.86 -8.61 16.53
CA VAL A 5 -4.25 -7.48 15.69
C VAL A 5 -3.05 -6.54 15.74
N THR A 6 -2.23 -6.57 14.69
CA THR A 6 -1.23 -5.53 14.41
C THR A 6 -1.97 -4.20 14.50
N GLN A 7 -1.48 -3.30 15.34
CA GLN A 7 -1.97 -1.93 15.37
C GLN A 7 -1.84 -1.43 13.92
N GLU A 8 -2.94 -1.08 13.25
CA GLU A 8 -2.92 -0.78 11.82
C GLU A 8 -1.97 0.41 11.59
N LEU A 9 -0.80 0.12 11.02
CA LEU A 9 0.22 1.11 10.66
C LEU A 9 -0.28 2.17 9.69
N VAL A 10 -1.34 1.84 8.95
CA VAL A 10 -2.05 2.71 8.01
C VAL A 10 -3.54 2.56 8.29
N SER A 11 -4.20 3.66 8.63
CA SER A 11 -5.65 3.70 8.83
C SER A 11 -6.39 3.82 7.49
N VAL A 12 -7.50 3.09 7.35
CA VAL A 12 -8.43 3.25 6.22
C VAL A 12 -8.95 4.69 6.13
N GLU A 13 -9.28 5.29 7.28
CA GLU A 13 -9.81 6.66 7.35
C GLU A 13 -8.82 7.67 6.77
N ASP A 14 -7.53 7.52 7.10
CA ASP A 14 -6.48 8.40 6.58
C ASP A 14 -6.37 8.30 5.05
N VAL A 15 -6.48 7.08 4.51
CA VAL A 15 -6.43 6.86 3.06
C VAL A 15 -7.68 7.43 2.37
N LEU A 16 -8.87 7.24 2.95
CA LEU A 16 -10.12 7.80 2.42
C LEU A 16 -10.04 9.33 2.31
N ILE A 17 -9.61 9.99 3.39
CA ILE A 17 -9.46 11.45 3.44
C ILE A 17 -8.42 11.93 2.42
N ALA A 18 -7.24 11.31 2.39
CA ALA A 18 -6.15 11.71 1.51
C ALA A 18 -6.52 11.54 0.02
N GLN A 19 -7.26 10.49 -0.31
CA GLN A 19 -7.61 10.12 -1.68
C GLN A 19 -9.00 10.62 -2.11
N LYS A 20 -9.72 11.31 -1.21
CA LYS A 20 -11.07 11.86 -1.44
C LYS A 20 -12.08 10.80 -1.86
N TYR A 21 -12.03 9.64 -1.22
CA TYR A 21 -13.02 8.57 -1.38
C TYR A 21 -14.08 8.66 -0.27
N GLU A 22 -15.28 8.17 -0.58
CA GLU A 22 -16.41 8.11 0.34
C GLU A 22 -16.31 6.88 1.28
N GLU A 23 -17.01 6.91 2.42
CA GLU A 23 -16.93 5.86 3.44
C GLU A 23 -17.39 4.47 2.94
N ASP A 24 -18.25 4.39 1.93
CA ASP A 24 -18.71 3.12 1.37
C ASP A 24 -17.60 2.35 0.62
N GLU A 25 -16.52 3.03 0.26
CA GLU A 25 -15.32 2.44 -0.34
C GLU A 25 -14.33 1.90 0.72
N ALA A 26 -14.59 2.10 2.01
CA ALA A 26 -13.72 1.64 3.11
C ALA A 26 -13.34 0.15 3.01
N PRO A 27 -14.25 -0.80 2.72
CA PRO A 27 -13.89 -2.21 2.58
C PRO A 27 -12.92 -2.47 1.41
N PHE A 28 -13.07 -1.71 0.31
CA PHE A 28 -12.17 -1.80 -0.82
C PHE A 28 -10.79 -1.24 -0.47
N ILE A 29 -10.73 -0.08 0.19
CA ILE A 29 -9.48 0.51 0.68
C ILE A 29 -8.74 -0.43 1.63
N GLN A 30 -9.45 -1.07 2.58
CA GLN A 30 -8.85 -2.07 3.46
C GLN A 30 -8.20 -3.21 2.66
N SER A 31 -8.88 -3.71 1.62
CA SER A 31 -8.32 -4.79 0.79
C SER A 31 -7.04 -4.39 0.06
N LEU A 32 -6.90 -3.11 -0.31
CA LEU A 32 -5.67 -2.58 -0.88
C LEU A 32 -4.56 -2.49 0.16
N ILE A 33 -4.86 -1.99 1.37
CA ILE A 33 -3.90 -1.94 2.48
C ILE A 33 -3.40 -3.35 2.80
N ASP A 34 -4.31 -4.32 2.95
CA ASP A 34 -3.98 -5.72 3.20
C ASP A 34 -3.09 -6.30 2.08
N GLY A 35 -3.39 -5.97 0.82
CA GLY A 35 -2.61 -6.36 -0.34
C GLY A 35 -1.19 -5.77 -0.33
N ALA A 36 -1.04 -4.50 0.04
CA ALA A 36 0.26 -3.85 0.17
C ALA A 36 1.09 -4.46 1.30
N VAL A 37 0.47 -4.71 2.46
CA VAL A 37 1.11 -5.38 3.60
C VAL A 37 1.59 -6.78 3.21
N ALA A 38 0.72 -7.58 2.60
CA ALA A 38 1.07 -8.93 2.16
C ALA A 38 2.21 -8.94 1.14
N PHE A 39 2.20 -7.98 0.20
CA PHE A 39 3.28 -7.83 -0.77
C PHE A 39 4.62 -7.51 -0.10
N LEU A 40 4.65 -6.52 0.81
CA LEU A 40 5.86 -6.14 1.53
C LEU A 40 6.39 -7.28 2.40
N GLN A 41 5.49 -8.00 3.09
CA GLN A 41 5.87 -9.19 3.88
C GLN A 41 6.49 -10.27 2.99
N GLY A 42 5.88 -10.57 1.84
CA GLY A 42 6.40 -11.54 0.87
C GLY A 42 7.75 -11.12 0.26
N ALA A 43 8.01 -9.83 0.14
CA ALA A 43 9.27 -9.28 -0.34
C ALA A 43 10.37 -9.21 0.75
N GLY A 44 10.05 -9.46 2.02
CA GLY A 44 10.97 -9.21 3.13
C GLY A 44 11.20 -7.73 3.42
N ALA A 45 10.27 -6.87 3.02
CA ALA A 45 10.34 -5.41 3.10
C ALA A 45 9.32 -4.82 4.09
N TYR A 46 8.74 -5.63 4.99
CA TYR A 46 7.77 -5.18 5.99
C TYR A 46 8.41 -5.12 7.37
N HIS A 47 8.51 -3.91 7.91
CA HIS A 47 9.06 -3.64 9.24
C HIS A 47 8.06 -2.79 10.03
N GLU A 48 7.48 -3.36 11.10
CA GLU A 48 6.37 -2.73 11.84
C GLU A 48 6.79 -1.40 12.47
N ASP A 49 8.05 -1.27 12.88
CA ASP A 49 8.58 -0.07 13.55
C ASP A 49 9.21 0.95 12.58
N ASN A 50 9.13 0.74 11.26
CA ASN A 50 9.78 1.59 10.27
C ASN A 50 8.76 2.49 9.53
N GLU A 51 8.91 3.81 9.66
CA GLU A 51 8.05 4.80 8.98
C GLU A 51 8.08 4.69 7.44
N LEU A 52 9.16 4.14 6.87
CA LEU A 52 9.20 3.86 5.43
C LEU A 52 8.23 2.76 5.01
N THR A 53 7.89 1.82 5.90
CA THR A 53 6.86 0.79 5.65
C THR A 53 5.50 1.46 5.45
N ILE A 54 5.15 2.42 6.31
CA ILE A 54 3.91 3.22 6.22
C ILE A 54 3.88 3.97 4.88
N THR A 55 4.99 4.63 4.56
CA THR A 55 5.14 5.39 3.31
C THR A 55 4.97 4.48 2.09
N ALA A 56 5.59 3.30 2.08
CA ALA A 56 5.48 2.33 1.00
C ALA A 56 4.03 1.89 0.78
N ILE A 57 3.31 1.57 1.87
CA ILE A 57 1.89 1.17 1.80
C ILE A 57 1.04 2.29 1.19
N HIS A 58 1.16 3.53 1.68
CA HIS A 58 0.39 4.66 1.13
C HIS A 58 0.65 4.89 -0.35
N LEU A 59 1.91 4.82 -0.79
CA LEU A 59 2.26 5.02 -2.19
C LEU A 59 1.75 3.88 -3.08
N MET A 60 1.79 2.64 -2.61
CA MET A 60 1.26 1.48 -3.33
C MET A 60 -0.26 1.58 -3.49
N VAL A 61 -0.98 1.89 -2.40
CA VAL A 61 -2.44 2.05 -2.40
C VAL A 61 -2.85 3.21 -3.30
N GLY A 62 -2.20 4.37 -3.18
CA GLY A 62 -2.44 5.52 -4.05
C GLY A 62 -2.24 5.19 -5.53
N ASN A 63 -1.13 4.52 -5.86
CA ASN A 63 -0.86 4.08 -7.24
C ASN A 63 -1.96 3.14 -7.77
N TRP A 64 -2.49 2.23 -6.95
CA TRP A 64 -3.58 1.34 -7.39
C TRP A 64 -4.91 2.09 -7.59
N LEU A 65 -5.22 3.05 -6.73
CA LEU A 65 -6.42 3.88 -6.84
C LEU A 65 -6.38 4.77 -8.09
N GLU A 66 -5.25 5.39 -8.39
CA GLU A 66 -5.06 6.18 -9.62
C GLU A 66 -5.23 5.31 -10.88
N ASN A 67 -4.65 4.10 -10.89
CA ASN A 67 -4.80 3.18 -12.01
C ASN A 67 -6.23 2.64 -12.19
N ARG A 68 -7.04 2.57 -11.11
CA ARG A 68 -8.48 2.28 -11.19
C ARG A 68 -9.23 3.44 -11.86
N ALA A 69 -8.90 4.69 -11.50
CA ALA A 69 -9.59 5.88 -12.01
C ALA A 69 -9.35 6.14 -13.51
N LEU A 70 -8.20 5.71 -14.05
CA LEU A 70 -7.83 5.87 -15.47
C LEU A 70 -8.52 4.87 -16.42
N ASP A 71 -9.51 4.11 -15.94
CA ASP A 71 -10.37 3.22 -16.74
C ASP A 71 -9.60 2.22 -17.63
N TYR A 72 -8.44 1.79 -17.15
CA TYR A 72 -7.57 0.81 -17.82
C TYR A 72 -7.00 1.22 -19.19
N ARG A 73 -7.20 2.47 -19.64
CA ARG A 73 -6.91 2.90 -21.03
C ARG A 73 -5.43 3.10 -21.33
N GLU A 74 -4.60 3.26 -20.30
CA GLU A 74 -3.15 3.50 -20.42
C GLU A 74 -2.28 2.40 -19.78
N TYR A 75 -2.78 1.16 -19.75
CA TYR A 75 -2.11 -0.02 -19.18
C TYR A 75 -0.88 -0.47 -20.00
N LYS A 76 0.14 0.37 -20.17
CA LYS A 76 1.42 -0.12 -20.69
C LYS A 76 2.28 -0.81 -19.64
N ASN A 77 2.10 -0.57 -18.33
CA ASN A 77 2.97 -1.14 -17.28
C ASN A 77 2.35 -1.22 -15.87
N THR A 78 1.07 -1.55 -15.71
CA THR A 78 0.47 -1.69 -14.36
C THR A 78 0.98 -2.88 -13.56
N HIS A 79 1.76 -3.76 -14.20
CA HIS A 79 2.51 -4.82 -13.53
C HIS A 79 3.74 -4.31 -12.76
N MET A 80 4.10 -3.03 -12.87
CA MET A 80 5.24 -2.45 -12.19
C MET A 80 4.86 -1.18 -11.45
N PHE A 81 5.27 -1.10 -10.18
CA PHE A 81 5.21 0.15 -9.45
C PHE A 81 6.13 1.20 -10.09
N PRO A 82 5.83 2.50 -9.97
CA PRO A 82 6.78 3.57 -10.25
C PRO A 82 8.15 3.33 -9.61
N ILE A 83 9.23 3.74 -10.29
CA ILE A 83 10.61 3.48 -9.85
C ILE A 83 10.90 3.99 -8.42
N GLY A 84 10.25 5.09 -8.01
CA GLY A 84 10.38 5.60 -6.65
C GLY A 84 9.84 4.64 -5.59
N ILE A 85 8.69 4.00 -5.85
CA ILE A 85 8.11 3.00 -4.96
C ILE A 85 9.00 1.75 -4.91
N GLN A 86 9.51 1.31 -6.07
CA GLN A 86 10.45 0.18 -6.14
C GLN A 86 11.72 0.45 -5.31
N ALA A 87 12.25 1.67 -5.36
CA ALA A 87 13.44 2.07 -4.60
C ALA A 87 13.18 2.05 -3.08
N ILE A 88 11.99 2.45 -2.63
CA ILE A 88 11.61 2.37 -1.20
C ILE A 88 11.50 0.92 -0.76
N ILE A 89 10.82 0.07 -1.55
CA ILE A 89 10.67 -1.37 -1.25
C ILE A 89 12.05 -2.02 -1.17
N THR A 90 12.95 -1.69 -2.09
CA THR A 90 14.33 -2.21 -2.09
C THR A 90 15.09 -1.76 -0.84
N GLN A 91 14.98 -0.49 -0.46
CA GLN A 91 15.61 0.01 0.77
C GLN A 91 15.09 -0.72 2.00
N LEU A 92 13.77 -0.92 2.11
CA LEU A 92 13.17 -1.69 3.19
C LEU A 92 13.64 -3.15 3.20
N GLN A 93 13.77 -3.78 2.04
CA GLN A 93 14.21 -5.17 1.92
C GLN A 93 15.64 -5.40 2.45
N TYR A 94 16.51 -4.40 2.33
CA TYR A 94 17.91 -4.46 2.74
C TYR A 94 18.25 -3.51 3.89
N ALA A 95 17.23 -2.96 4.57
CA ALA A 95 17.42 -2.17 5.78
C ALA A 95 17.76 -3.14 6.92
N GLU A 96 18.95 -2.98 7.50
CA GLU A 96 19.43 -3.76 8.65
C GLU A 96 18.70 -3.38 9.95
#